data_AF-A0A4Y8BYW5-F1
#
_entry.id   AF-A0A4Y8BYW5-F1
#
_cell.length_a   1.000
_cell.length_b   1.000
_cell.length_c   1.000
_cell.angle_alpha   90.00
_cell.angle_beta   90.00
_cell.angle_gamma   90.00
#
_symmetry.space_group_name_H-M   'P 1'
#
loop_
_entity.id
_entity.type
_entity.pdbx_description
1 polymer ?
#
loop_
_entity_poly.entity_id
_entity_poly.type
_entity_poly.pdbx_seq_one_letter_code
_entity_poly.pdbx_strand_id
1 'polypeptide(L)' 'PPIFASAILMFPTTILQTSTNPYLQAINDFLNPNGYLFHVLTFLFVIFFAYFYASIVFNAKDIAENLKKQGG' A
#
# COMPACT_ATOMS: atom_id res chain seq x y z
N PRO A 1 1.60 -8.18 -0.32
CA PRO A 1 1.59 -6.82 0.27
C PRO A 1 2.21 -5.70 -0.58
N PRO A 2 3.49 -5.80 -1.05
CA PRO A 2 4.10 -4.70 -1.82
C PRO A 2 3.38 -4.43 -3.15
N ILE A 3 2.79 -5.45 -3.77
CA ILE A 3 1.97 -5.33 -4.98
C ILE A 3 0.77 -4.37 -4.78
N PHE A 4 0.15 -4.33 -3.59
CA PHE A 4 -0.95 -3.39 -3.29
C PHE A 4 -0.46 -1.96 -3.15
N ALA A 5 0.70 -1.74 -2.52
CA ALA A 5 1.30 -0.42 -2.40
C ALA A 5 1.68 0.13 -3.79
N SER A 6 2.29 -0.71 -4.64
CA SER A 6 2.64 -0.34 -6.02
C SER A 6 1.41 0.00 -6.86
N ALA A 7 0.31 -0.77 -6.74
CA ALA A 7 -0.92 -0.52 -7.48
C ALA A 7 -1.60 0.79 -7.07
N ILE A 8 -1.65 1.11 -5.77
CA ILE A 8 -2.22 2.36 -5.25
C ILE A 8 -1.40 3.58 -5.68
N LEU A 9 -0.08 3.45 -5.78
CA LEU A 9 0.78 4.54 -6.22
C LEU A 9 0.75 4.73 -7.75
N MET A 10 0.64 3.65 -8.52
CA MET A 10 0.55 3.73 -9.99
C MET A 10 -0.79 4.28 -10.47
N PHE A 11 -1.89 3.98 -9.77
CA PHE A 11 -3.24 4.42 -10.16
C PHE A 11 -3.38 5.95 -10.36
N PRO A 12 -3.02 6.81 -9.39
CA PRO A 12 -3.09 8.26 -9.56
C PRO A 12 -2.12 8.75 -10.63
N THR A 13 -0.89 8.22 -10.72
CA THR A 13 0.04 8.62 -11.80
C THR A 13 -0.53 8.33 -13.19
N THR A 14 -1.22 7.21 -13.39
CA THR A 14 -1.85 6.88 -14.69
C THR A 14 -2.99 7.85 -15.03
N ILE A 15 -3.75 8.33 -14.04
CA ILE A 15 -4.82 9.33 -14.27
C ILE A 15 -4.24 10.73 -14.49
N LEU A 16 -3.17 11.06 -13.77
CA LEU A 16 -2.53 12.38 -13.83
C LEU A 16 -1.72 12.59 -15.11
N GLN A 17 -1.17 11.52 -15.71
CA GLN A 17 -0.44 11.58 -16.98
C GLN A 17 -1.27 12.15 -18.14
N THR A 18 -2.59 11.96 -18.12
CA THR A 18 -3.50 12.43 -19.17
C THR A 18 -3.98 13.86 -18.93
N SER A 19 -3.62 14.50 -17.81
CA SER A 19 -4.14 15.80 -17.43
C SER A 19 -3.16 16.95 -17.74
N THR A 20 -3.64 17.97 -18.44
CA THR A 20 -2.88 19.17 -18.81
C THR A 20 -2.97 20.29 -17.77
N ASN A 21 -3.66 20.06 -16.64
CA ASN A 21 -3.84 21.07 -15.61
C ASN A 21 -2.53 21.24 -14.79
N PRO A 22 -1.99 22.46 -14.65
CA PRO A 22 -0.73 22.71 -13.95
C PRO A 22 -0.74 22.27 -12.48
N TYR A 23 -1.90 22.31 -11.80
CA TYR A 23 -2.01 21.79 -10.43
C TYR A 23 -1.92 20.26 -10.37
N LEU A 24 -2.44 19.57 -11.38
CA LEU A 24 -2.37 18.12 -11.49
C LEU A 24 -0.98 17.65 -11.95
N GLN A 25 -0.28 18.44 -12.77
CA GLN A 25 1.13 18.21 -13.10
C GLN A 25 2.04 18.38 -11.88
N ALA A 26 1.81 19.38 -11.04
CA ALA A 26 2.58 19.52 -9.80
C ALA A 26 2.44 18.28 -8.90
N ILE A 27 1.22 17.74 -8.76
CA ILE A 27 0.97 16.50 -8.00
C ILE A 27 1.63 15.29 -8.68
N ASN A 28 1.61 15.22 -10.01
CA ASN A 28 2.31 14.19 -10.78
C ASN A 28 3.83 14.23 -10.57
N ASP A 29 4.42 15.43 -10.49
CA ASP A 29 5.85 15.61 -10.21
C ASP A 29 6.20 15.15 -8.79
N PHE A 30 5.32 15.38 -7.81
CA PHE A 30 5.48 14.84 -6.45
C PHE A 30 5.35 13.32 -6.39
N LEU A 31 4.54 12.72 -7.28
CA LEU A 31 4.36 11.29 -7.41
C LEU A 31 5.31 10.65 -8.44
N ASN A 32 6.33 11.39 -8.89
CA ASN A 32 7.29 10.88 -9.86
C ASN A 32 8.06 9.68 -9.24
N PRO A 33 8.11 8.52 -9.93
CA PRO A 33 8.82 7.34 -9.44
C PRO A 33 10.31 7.54 -9.13
N ASN A 34 10.93 8.59 -9.69
CA ASN A 34 12.33 8.94 -9.45
C ASN A 34 12.53 9.92 -8.29
N GLY A 35 11.45 10.39 -7.65
CA GLY A 35 11.51 11.32 -6.53
C GLY A 35 11.84 10.62 -5.22
N TYR A 36 12.72 11.22 -4.40
CA TYR A 36 12.99 10.74 -3.04
C TYR A 36 11.70 10.64 -2.19
N LEU A 37 10.76 11.57 -2.39
CA LEU A 37 9.46 11.57 -1.69
C LEU A 37 8.63 10.33 -2.03
N PHE A 38 8.61 9.91 -3.29
CA PHE A 38 7.90 8.72 -3.74
C PHE A 38 8.42 7.46 -3.04
N HIS A 39 9.75 7.32 -2.90
CA HIS A 39 10.35 6.19 -2.19
C HIS A 39 10.00 6.17 -0.69
N VAL A 40 10.03 7.32 -0.02
CA VAL A 40 9.67 7.42 1.40
C VAL A 40 8.18 7.09 1.63
N LEU A 41 7.29 7.62 0.78
CA LEU A 41 5.86 7.30 0.82
C LEU A 41 5.61 5.82 0.54
N THR A 42 6.29 5.26 -0.46
CA THR A 42 6.21 3.83 -0.79
C THR A 42 6.63 2.98 0.41
N PHE A 43 7.76 3.32 1.04
CA PHE A 43 8.24 2.59 2.21
C PHE A 43 7.25 2.63 3.38
N LEU A 44 6.70 3.81 3.71
CA LEU A 44 5.67 3.96 4.74
C LEU A 44 4.41 3.18 4.42
N PHE A 45 3.91 3.26 3.19
CA PHE A 45 2.73 2.51 2.76
C PHE A 45 2.96 1.01 2.75
N VAL A 46 4.14 0.54 2.34
CA VAL A 46 4.49 -0.89 2.41
C VAL A 46 4.43 -1.39 3.85
N ILE A 47 4.99 -0.65 4.82
CA ILE A 47 4.93 -1.02 6.24
C ILE A 47 3.48 -1.00 6.74
N PHE A 48 2.74 0.07 6.46
CA PHE A 48 1.34 0.22 6.86
C PHE A 48 0.47 -0.94 6.33
N PHE A 49 0.54 -1.22 5.03
CA PHE A 49 -0.23 -2.30 4.42
C PHE A 49 0.26 -3.68 4.84
N ALA A 50 1.55 -3.88 5.09
CA ALA A 50 2.05 -5.14 5.61
C ALA A 50 1.48 -5.43 7.00
N TYR A 51 1.46 -4.43 7.90
CA TYR A 51 0.87 -4.56 9.23
C TYR A 51 -0.65 -4.75 9.18
N PHE A 52 -1.34 -3.94 8.38
CA PHE A 52 -2.79 -4.01 8.23
C PHE A 52 -3.23 -5.34 7.60
N TYR A 53 -2.56 -5.79 6.54
CA TYR A 53 -2.80 -7.11 5.94
C TYR A 53 -2.55 -8.24 6.95
N ALA A 54 -1.45 -8.18 7.71
CA ALA A 54 -1.18 -9.15 8.75
C ALA A 54 -2.30 -9.16 9.78
N SER A 55 -2.80 -8.00 10.24
CA SER A 55 -3.90 -7.94 11.21
C SER A 55 -5.25 -8.47 10.70
N ILE A 56 -5.55 -8.29 9.39
CA ILE A 56 -6.78 -8.81 8.79
C ILE A 56 -6.70 -10.34 8.60
N VAL A 57 -5.53 -10.83 8.17
CA VAL A 57 -5.31 -12.26 7.91
C VAL A 57 -5.11 -13.03 9.21
N PHE A 58 -4.51 -12.42 10.24
CA PHE A 58 -4.46 -12.99 11.59
C PHE A 58 -5.82 -12.87 12.26
N ASN A 59 -6.72 -13.79 11.93
CA ASN A 59 -7.86 -14.05 12.80
C ASN A 59 -7.38 -14.88 14.01
N ALA A 60 -6.79 -14.19 15.00
CA ALA A 60 -6.27 -14.81 16.22
C ALA A 60 -7.29 -15.71 16.94
N LYS A 61 -8.58 -15.43 16.74
CA LYS A 61 -9.69 -16.20 17.30
C LYS A 61 -9.84 -17.58 16.62
N ASP A 62 -9.72 -17.64 15.29
CA ASP A 62 -9.78 -18.90 14.54
C ASP A 62 -8.54 -19.78 14.78
N ILE A 63 -7.36 -19.17 14.94
CA ILE A 63 -6.12 -19.89 15.26
C ILE A 63 -6.22 -20.50 16.66
N ALA A 64 -6.71 -19.73 17.64
CA ALA A 64 -6.89 -20.22 19.01
C ALA A 64 -7.93 -21.34 19.11
N GLU A 65 -9.06 -21.25 18.37
CA GLU A 65 -10.04 -22.34 18.32
C GLU A 65 -9.50 -23.59 17.63
N ASN A 66 -8.74 -23.45 16.55
CA ASN A 66 -8.12 -24.60 15.87
C ASN A 66 -7.05 -25.27 16.73
N LEU A 67 -6.19 -24.50 17.42
CA LEU A 67 -5.22 -25.05 18.38
C LEU A 67 -5.91 -25.80 19.52
N LYS A 68 -6.99 -25.22 20.07
CA LYS A 68 -7.78 -25.86 21.13
C LYS A 68 -8.47 -27.15 20.64
N LYS A 69 -8.93 -27.18 19.38
CA LYS A 69 -9.54 -28.38 18.76
C LYS A 69 -8.52 -29.44 18.35
N GLN A 70 -7.29 -29.05 18.03
CA GLN A 70 -6.20 -29.97 17.64
C GLN A 70 -5.40 -30.52 18.83
N GLY A 71 -5.74 -30.12 20.07
CA GLY A 71 -5.25 -30.78 21.29
C GLY A 71 -4.15 -30.04 22.05
N GLY A 72 -3.78 -28.83 21.64
CA GLY A 72 -2.62 -28.10 22.20
C GLY A 72 -1.33 -28.45 21.48
#